data_AF-A0A848CLB1-F1
#
_entry.id   AF-A0A848CLB1-F1
#
_cell.length_a   1.000
_cell.length_b   1.000
_cell.length_c   1.000
_cell.angle_alpha   90.00
_cell.angle_beta   90.00
_cell.angle_gamma   90.00
#
_symmetry.space_group_name_H-M   'P 1'
#
loop_
_entity.id
_entity.type
_entity.pdbx_description
1 polymer ?
#
loop_
_entity_poly.entity_id
_entity_poly.type
_entity_poly.pdbx_seq_one_letter_code
_entity_poly.pdbx_strand_id
1 'polypeptide(L)'
;MPNIMHYDQEKDRLWFDHNKSNMCTPFSRGRNGASFTLSCSARYPVSLIGYRRFMALYPDGELSPEAREVIDAAGAVPDAIKEERYVRRFDGLFRVPPFQHQREVIEMMMYYPKLAILLEQGLGKTFISINALAMLRELNGPEKTIVICPHIVFQSWIDEVEKYSSLRIAPYLGGPESVFGNFSFYSYKKACGQKKTVRGS
;
A
#
# COMPACT_ATOMS: atom_id res chain seq x y z
N MET A 1 12.92 1.74 -33.82
CA MET A 1 11.96 2.57 -33.06
C MET A 1 12.76 3.28 -31.97
N PRO A 2 12.47 4.55 -31.64
CA PRO A 2 13.08 5.22 -30.50
C PRO A 2 12.78 4.43 -29.21
N ASN A 3 13.70 4.43 -28.26
CA ASN A 3 13.49 3.83 -26.95
C ASN A 3 12.62 4.79 -26.13
N ILE A 4 11.30 4.56 -26.06
CA ILE A 4 10.38 5.42 -25.30
C ILE A 4 9.79 4.64 -24.13
N MET A 5 9.85 5.21 -22.93
CA MET A 5 9.13 4.71 -21.77
C MET A 5 7.76 5.36 -21.66
N HIS A 6 6.74 4.51 -21.52
CA HIS A 6 5.32 4.83 -21.46
C HIS A 6 4.74 4.49 -20.09
N TYR A 7 3.63 5.15 -19.75
CA TYR A 7 2.82 4.83 -18.58
C TYR A 7 1.51 4.15 -18.98
N ASP A 8 1.27 2.98 -18.43
CA ASP A 8 0.00 2.24 -18.50
C ASP A 8 -0.88 2.70 -17.33
N GLN A 9 -1.87 3.54 -17.63
CA GLN A 9 -2.77 4.12 -16.63
C GLN A 9 -3.67 3.06 -15.96
N GLU A 10 -4.13 2.05 -16.70
CA GLU A 10 -5.02 1.01 -16.18
C GLU A 10 -4.32 0.10 -15.18
N LYS A 11 -3.06 -0.25 -15.46
CA LYS A 11 -2.26 -1.14 -14.60
C LYS A 11 -1.41 -0.38 -13.59
N ASP A 12 -1.37 0.96 -13.69
CA ASP A 12 -0.52 1.89 -12.94
C ASP A 12 0.97 1.51 -13.04
N ARG A 13 1.51 1.36 -14.25
CA ARG A 13 2.86 0.79 -14.50
C ARG A 13 3.63 1.50 -15.59
N LEU A 14 4.95 1.51 -15.45
CA LEU A 14 5.86 1.93 -16.52
C LEU A 14 6.28 0.75 -17.40
N TRP A 15 6.34 0.98 -18.71
CA TRP A 15 6.76 -0.02 -19.69
C TRP A 15 7.45 0.58 -20.92
N PHE A 16 8.22 -0.24 -21.64
CA PHE A 16 8.81 0.10 -22.96
C PHE A 16 9.07 -1.18 -23.78
N ASP A 17 9.15 -1.05 -25.11
CA ASP A 17 9.42 -2.16 -26.04
C ASP A 17 10.85 -2.13 -26.60
N HIS A 18 11.48 -3.31 -26.77
CA HIS A 18 12.80 -3.40 -27.42
C HIS A 18 13.06 -4.71 -28.20
N ASN A 19 13.66 -4.57 -29.39
CA ASN A 19 14.25 -5.56 -30.32
C ASN A 19 14.26 -7.08 -29.94
N LYS A 20 13.07 -7.72 -29.92
CA LYS A 20 12.81 -9.14 -30.25
C LYS A 20 13.86 -10.21 -29.83
N SER A 21 14.44 -10.16 -28.63
CA SER A 21 15.36 -11.22 -28.13
C SER A 21 15.39 -11.36 -26.60
N ASN A 22 15.83 -12.53 -26.10
CA ASN A 22 15.43 -13.12 -24.80
C ASN A 22 16.37 -12.89 -23.59
N MET A 23 15.80 -13.15 -22.38
CA MET A 23 16.38 -13.41 -21.04
C MET A 23 16.07 -12.42 -19.89
N CYS A 24 15.75 -12.99 -18.73
CA CYS A 24 15.32 -12.38 -17.45
C CYS A 24 16.53 -12.06 -16.53
N THR A 25 16.49 -11.39 -15.36
CA THR A 25 15.45 -10.79 -14.47
C THR A 25 16.18 -9.71 -13.58
N PRO A 26 15.62 -8.98 -12.57
CA PRO A 26 14.30 -9.00 -11.92
C PRO A 26 13.20 -8.25 -12.69
N PHE A 27 13.51 -7.74 -13.88
CA PHE A 27 12.50 -7.30 -14.84
C PHE A 27 11.95 -8.51 -15.60
N SER A 28 10.63 -8.64 -15.65
CA SER A 28 9.96 -9.65 -16.46
C SER A 28 10.02 -9.24 -17.93
N ARG A 29 10.87 -9.91 -18.74
CA ARG A 29 10.75 -9.80 -20.20
C ARG A 29 9.49 -10.54 -20.66
N GLY A 30 8.60 -9.84 -21.37
CA GLY A 30 7.45 -10.48 -22.02
C GLY A 30 7.88 -11.55 -23.02
N ARG A 31 7.24 -12.73 -22.99
CA ARG A 31 7.34 -13.69 -24.10
C ARG A 31 6.81 -13.01 -25.36
N ASN A 32 7.53 -13.16 -26.48
CA ASN A 32 7.21 -12.68 -27.83
C ASN A 32 7.65 -11.25 -28.22
N GLY A 33 8.55 -10.63 -27.45
CA GLY A 33 9.68 -9.88 -28.04
C GLY A 33 9.61 -8.35 -28.15
N ALA A 34 10.01 -7.57 -27.15
CA ALA A 34 10.07 -7.88 -25.73
C ALA A 34 9.78 -6.57 -24.99
N SER A 35 8.63 -6.50 -24.34
CA SER A 35 8.31 -5.40 -23.42
C SER A 35 8.99 -5.63 -22.08
N PHE A 36 9.48 -4.54 -21.49
CA PHE A 36 9.91 -4.50 -20.10
C PHE A 36 8.81 -3.81 -19.30
N THR A 37 8.17 -4.52 -18.38
CA THR A 37 7.16 -3.95 -17.48
C THR A 37 7.64 -4.01 -16.04
N LEU A 38 7.61 -2.87 -15.34
CA LEU A 38 7.70 -2.85 -13.89
C LEU A 38 6.39 -3.38 -13.31
N SER A 39 6.43 -4.48 -12.56
CA SER A 39 5.22 -5.15 -12.03
C SER A 39 4.62 -4.51 -10.77
N CYS A 40 5.24 -3.42 -10.30
CA CYS A 40 4.84 -2.58 -9.18
C CYS A 40 4.15 -1.30 -9.67
N SER A 41 3.40 -0.61 -8.78
CA SER A 41 2.83 0.71 -9.10
C SER A 41 3.94 1.69 -9.52
N ALA A 42 3.70 2.45 -10.58
CA ALA A 42 4.59 3.48 -11.08
C ALA A 42 4.89 4.56 -10.01
N ARG A 43 4.01 4.71 -9.01
CA ARG A 43 4.12 5.65 -7.87
C ARG A 43 5.10 5.22 -6.79
N TYR A 44 5.65 4.00 -6.82
CA TYR A 44 6.64 3.57 -5.83
C TYR A 44 8.08 4.02 -6.14
N PRO A 45 8.96 4.16 -5.13
CA PRO A 45 10.36 4.52 -5.34
C PRO A 45 11.15 3.51 -6.20
N VAL A 46 10.72 2.25 -6.23
CA VAL A 46 11.33 1.22 -7.10
C VAL A 46 11.14 1.53 -8.60
N SER A 47 10.12 2.30 -8.97
CA SER A 47 9.88 2.73 -10.35
C SER A 47 10.96 3.70 -10.83
N LEU A 48 11.48 4.55 -9.93
CA LEU A 48 12.65 5.40 -10.19
C LEU A 48 13.92 4.57 -10.42
N ILE A 49 14.06 3.41 -9.77
CA ILE A 49 15.18 2.47 -10.03
C ILE A 49 15.05 1.88 -11.43
N GLY A 50 13.83 1.56 -11.88
CA GLY A 50 13.56 1.13 -13.25
C GLY A 50 13.87 2.21 -14.28
N TYR A 51 13.44 3.46 -14.05
CA TYR A 51 13.75 4.60 -14.92
C TYR A 51 15.26 4.88 -15.02
N ARG A 52 15.98 4.93 -13.89
CA ARG A 52 17.45 5.11 -13.88
C ARG A 52 18.16 4.00 -14.67
N ARG A 53 17.67 2.76 -14.60
CA ARG A 53 18.19 1.63 -15.38
C ARG A 53 17.83 1.73 -16.87
N PHE A 54 16.65 2.22 -17.22
CA PHE A 54 16.27 2.50 -18.59
C PHE A 54 17.21 3.55 -19.22
N MET A 55 17.43 4.70 -18.57
CA MET A 55 18.36 5.73 -19.07
C MET A 55 19.81 5.25 -19.14
N ALA A 56 20.23 4.33 -18.26
CA ALA A 56 21.57 3.74 -18.29
C ALA A 56 21.75 2.71 -19.43
N LEU A 57 20.68 2.02 -19.85
CA LEU A 57 20.69 1.10 -20.99
C LEU A 57 20.46 1.82 -22.32
N TYR A 58 19.71 2.92 -22.29
CA TYR A 58 19.29 3.72 -23.43
C TYR A 58 19.55 5.21 -23.13
N PRO A 59 20.77 5.71 -23.35
CA PRO A 59 21.10 7.13 -23.13
C PRO A 59 20.34 8.08 -24.08
N ASP A 60 19.82 7.54 -25.20
CA ASP A 60 18.90 8.17 -26.15
C ASP A 60 17.42 7.97 -25.78
N GLY A 61 17.14 7.40 -24.60
CA GLY A 61 15.80 7.05 -24.15
C GLY A 61 14.95 8.27 -23.80
N GLU A 62 13.71 8.29 -24.30
CA GLU A 62 12.74 9.35 -24.02
C GLU A 62 11.62 8.88 -23.09
N LEU A 63 10.96 9.83 -22.43
CA LEU A 63 9.73 9.61 -21.66
C LEU A 63 8.54 10.16 -22.45
N SER A 64 7.45 9.40 -22.54
CA SER A 64 6.15 9.96 -22.88
C SER A 64 5.75 11.03 -21.85
N PRO A 65 4.87 12.00 -22.19
CA PRO A 65 4.44 13.05 -21.26
C PRO A 65 3.91 12.49 -19.93
N GLU A 66 3.09 11.43 -20.02
CA GLU A 66 2.47 10.78 -18.86
C GLU A 66 3.49 10.02 -18.02
N ALA A 67 4.48 9.37 -18.66
CA ALA A 67 5.57 8.72 -17.94
C ALA A 67 6.47 9.73 -17.23
N ARG A 68 6.68 10.91 -17.82
CA ARG A 68 7.42 12.02 -17.21
C ARG A 68 6.71 12.55 -15.96
N GLU A 69 5.42 12.88 -16.07
CA GLU A 69 4.62 13.34 -14.92
C GLU A 69 4.67 12.35 -13.75
N VAL A 70 4.54 11.05 -14.02
CA VAL A 70 4.57 10.02 -12.99
C VAL A 70 5.96 9.83 -12.37
N ILE A 71 7.03 9.93 -13.17
CA ILE A 71 8.42 9.87 -12.67
C ILE A 71 8.77 11.09 -11.83
N ASP A 72 8.40 12.29 -12.27
CA ASP A 72 8.66 13.54 -11.55
C ASP A 72 7.87 13.56 -10.23
N ALA A 73 6.59 13.13 -10.25
CA ALA A 73 5.79 12.97 -9.05
C ALA A 73 6.39 11.94 -8.07
N ALA A 74 6.75 10.74 -8.54
CA ALA A 74 7.39 9.72 -7.71
C ALA A 74 8.76 10.17 -7.16
N GLY A 75 9.47 11.03 -7.90
CA GLY A 75 10.73 11.67 -7.49
C GLY A 75 10.57 12.65 -6.33
N ALA A 76 9.43 13.35 -6.24
CA ALA A 76 9.15 14.33 -5.18
C ALA A 76 8.59 13.71 -3.88
N VAL A 77 7.98 12.52 -3.94
CA VAL A 77 7.38 11.85 -2.76
C VAL A 77 8.33 11.71 -1.56
N PRO A 78 9.61 11.31 -1.69
CA PRO A 78 10.51 11.16 -0.55
C PRO A 78 10.76 12.43 0.26
N ASP A 79 10.72 13.61 -0.37
CA ASP A 79 10.87 14.88 0.32
C ASP A 79 9.52 15.36 0.88
N ALA A 80 8.43 15.18 0.14
CA ALA A 80 7.08 15.47 0.62
C ALA A 80 6.70 14.66 1.90
N ILE A 81 7.25 13.45 2.06
CA ILE A 81 7.12 12.65 3.29
C ILE A 81 7.87 13.30 4.47
N LYS A 82 9.09 13.81 4.25
CA LYS A 82 9.88 14.50 5.31
C LYS A 82 9.22 15.82 5.74
N GLU A 83 8.49 16.46 4.83
CA GLU A 83 7.73 17.69 5.10
C GLU A 83 6.42 17.45 5.85
N GLU A 84 5.98 16.20 6.01
CA GLU A 84 4.74 15.80 6.69
C GLU A 84 3.49 16.54 6.15
N ARG A 85 3.42 16.72 4.82
CA ARG A 85 2.45 17.60 4.17
C ARG A 85 1.00 17.25 4.50
N TYR A 86 0.62 15.98 4.53
CA TYR A 86 -0.73 15.55 4.87
C TYR A 86 -0.98 15.56 6.37
N VAL A 87 -0.06 15.03 7.18
CA VAL A 87 -0.18 15.01 8.64
C VAL A 87 -0.34 16.42 9.20
N ARG A 88 0.44 17.40 8.71
CA ARG A 88 0.29 18.82 9.10
C ARG A 88 -1.01 19.45 8.60
N ARG A 89 -1.44 19.12 7.37
CA ARG A 89 -2.72 19.58 6.82
C ARG A 89 -3.93 19.12 7.65
N PHE A 90 -3.84 17.92 8.22
CA PHE A 90 -4.92 17.28 8.98
C PHE A 90 -4.64 17.19 10.48
N ASP A 91 -3.78 18.05 11.04
CA ASP A 91 -3.36 17.96 12.44
C ASP A 91 -4.54 18.06 13.43
N GLY A 92 -5.54 18.88 13.11
CA GLY A 92 -6.80 18.99 13.87
C GLY A 92 -7.75 17.79 13.80
N LEU A 93 -7.43 16.76 13.00
CA LEU A 93 -8.21 15.50 12.94
C LEU A 93 -7.75 14.51 14.03
N PHE A 94 -6.51 14.63 14.52
CA PHE A 94 -5.95 13.73 15.53
C PHE A 94 -6.56 14.01 16.91
N ARG A 95 -7.39 13.09 17.42
CA ARG A 95 -7.91 13.17 18.80
C ARG A 95 -6.84 12.97 19.87
N VAL A 96 -5.73 12.32 19.51
CA VAL A 96 -4.54 12.15 20.35
C VAL A 96 -3.33 12.41 19.44
N PRO A 97 -2.39 13.30 19.81
CA PRO A 97 -1.23 13.60 18.98
C PRO A 97 -0.40 12.34 18.64
N PRO A 98 -0.09 12.10 17.36
CA PRO A 98 0.74 10.97 16.93
C PRO A 98 2.21 11.16 17.31
N PHE A 99 2.90 10.08 17.70
CA PHE A 99 4.36 10.06 17.83
C PHE A 99 5.04 10.18 16.45
N GLN A 100 6.31 10.62 16.42
CA GLN A 100 7.03 10.89 15.16
C GLN A 100 7.03 9.70 14.19
N HIS A 101 7.33 8.49 14.65
CA HIS A 101 7.31 7.27 13.82
C HIS A 101 5.90 6.91 13.32
N GLN A 102 4.84 7.41 13.97
CA GLN A 102 3.46 7.24 13.52
C GLN A 102 3.13 8.29 12.45
N ARG A 103 3.58 9.55 12.63
CA ARG A 103 3.45 10.63 11.63
C ARG A 103 4.07 10.20 10.29
N GLU A 104 5.31 9.71 10.32
CA GLU A 104 6.03 9.23 9.14
C GLU A 104 5.27 8.12 8.39
N VAL A 105 4.76 7.11 9.11
CA VAL A 105 4.03 6.00 8.46
C VAL A 105 2.65 6.45 7.96
N ILE A 106 1.93 7.31 8.69
CA ILE A 106 0.66 7.88 8.23
C ILE A 106 0.90 8.70 6.95
N GLU A 107 1.92 9.56 6.92
CA GLU A 107 2.29 10.35 5.73
C GLU A 107 2.64 9.44 4.55
N MET A 108 3.43 8.37 4.76
CA MET A 108 3.72 7.36 3.73
C MET A 108 2.47 6.67 3.17
N MET A 109 1.46 6.40 4.01
CA MET A 109 0.19 5.80 3.57
C MET A 109 -0.62 6.73 2.65
N MET A 110 -0.39 8.05 2.69
CA MET A 110 -1.08 9.01 1.82
C MET A 110 -0.51 9.09 0.40
N TYR A 111 0.74 8.64 0.18
CA TYR A 111 1.37 8.62 -1.16
C TYR A 111 1.37 7.22 -1.80
N TYR A 112 1.56 6.16 -1.00
CA TYR A 112 1.78 4.82 -1.54
C TYR A 112 0.49 3.99 -1.59
N PRO A 113 0.05 3.53 -2.78
CA PRO A 113 -1.28 2.90 -2.94
C PRO A 113 -1.44 1.56 -2.20
N LYS A 114 -0.34 0.91 -1.80
CA LYS A 114 -0.31 -0.27 -0.93
C LYS A 114 0.96 -0.20 -0.09
N LEU A 115 0.89 -0.55 1.19
CA LEU A 115 2.05 -0.53 2.09
C LEU A 115 1.97 -1.68 3.09
N ALA A 116 3.12 -2.23 3.49
CA ALA A 116 3.23 -3.20 4.59
C ALA A 116 3.86 -2.51 5.80
N ILE A 117 3.12 -2.39 6.90
CA ILE A 117 3.58 -1.73 8.13
C ILE A 117 4.24 -2.75 9.04
N LEU A 118 5.56 -2.93 8.89
CA LEU A 118 6.37 -3.91 9.62
C LEU A 118 6.93 -3.36 10.95
N LEU A 119 6.12 -2.58 11.67
CA LEU A 119 6.48 -2.06 12.99
C LEU A 119 6.35 -3.15 14.07
N GLU A 120 7.14 -3.02 15.13
CA GLU A 120 7.09 -3.90 16.31
C GLU A 120 5.73 -3.88 17.04
N GLN A 121 5.53 -4.87 17.91
CA GLN A 121 4.36 -4.91 18.79
C GLN A 121 4.36 -3.68 19.74
N GLY A 122 3.17 -3.14 20.04
CA GLY A 122 3.02 -1.94 20.86
C GLY A 122 3.19 -0.58 20.14
N LEU A 123 3.83 -0.51 18.96
CA LEU A 123 4.11 0.79 18.29
C LEU A 123 2.89 1.52 17.67
N GLY A 124 1.67 1.04 17.88
CA GLY A 124 0.43 1.71 17.46
C GLY A 124 0.03 1.50 15.99
N LYS A 125 0.24 0.30 15.43
CA LYS A 125 -0.17 -0.04 14.04
C LYS A 125 -1.67 0.20 13.78
N THR A 126 -2.53 -0.12 14.76
CA THR A 126 -3.99 0.10 14.70
C THR A 126 -4.30 1.59 14.64
N PHE A 127 -3.81 2.37 15.61
CA PHE A 127 -3.84 3.84 15.62
C PHE A 127 -3.38 4.48 14.28
N ILE A 128 -2.22 4.07 13.74
CA ILE A 128 -1.72 4.53 12.43
C ILE A 128 -2.77 4.29 11.32
N SER A 129 -3.29 3.06 11.26
CA SER A 129 -4.26 2.65 10.23
C SER A 129 -5.57 3.46 10.33
N ILE A 130 -6.08 3.66 11.55
CA ILE A 130 -7.33 4.39 11.80
C ILE A 130 -7.21 5.85 11.39
N ASN A 131 -6.12 6.52 11.75
CA ASN A 131 -5.93 7.93 11.42
C ASN A 131 -5.68 8.13 9.91
N ALA A 132 -4.92 7.25 9.26
CA ALA A 132 -4.77 7.29 7.80
C ALA A 132 -6.12 7.11 7.08
N LEU A 133 -6.99 6.20 7.54
CA LEU A 133 -8.34 6.03 7.01
C LEU A 133 -9.24 7.26 7.25
N ALA A 134 -9.09 7.93 8.40
CA ALA A 134 -9.78 9.19 8.65
C ALA A 134 -9.32 10.29 7.68
N MET A 135 -8.02 10.43 7.45
CA MET A 135 -7.46 11.40 6.50
C MET A 135 -7.87 11.10 5.05
N LEU A 136 -7.88 9.83 4.63
CA LEU A 136 -8.36 9.42 3.31
C LEU A 136 -9.83 9.77 3.09
N ARG A 137 -10.68 9.59 4.10
CA ARG A 137 -12.09 10.01 4.06
C ARG A 137 -12.26 11.53 3.90
N GLU A 138 -11.43 12.34 4.56
CA GLU A 138 -11.48 13.80 4.40
C GLU A 138 -10.92 14.28 3.04
N LEU A 139 -10.05 13.49 2.39
CA LEU A 139 -9.54 13.79 1.04
C LEU A 139 -10.48 13.34 -0.08
N ASN A 140 -11.01 12.12 0.00
CA ASN A 140 -11.73 11.45 -1.09
C ASN A 140 -13.25 11.47 -0.89
N GLY A 141 -13.73 11.86 0.31
CA GLY A 141 -15.12 11.73 0.71
C GLY A 141 -15.47 10.34 1.27
N PRO A 142 -16.76 9.97 1.28
CA PRO A 142 -17.23 8.73 1.92
C PRO A 142 -16.79 7.44 1.20
N GLU A 143 -15.66 6.87 1.61
CA GLU A 143 -15.20 5.55 1.14
C GLU A 143 -15.69 4.39 2.03
N LYS A 144 -15.88 3.20 1.42
CA LYS A 144 -16.18 1.94 2.13
C LYS A 144 -14.90 1.15 2.35
N THR A 145 -14.41 1.12 3.58
CA THR A 145 -13.23 0.34 3.97
C THR A 145 -13.63 -0.98 4.64
N ILE A 146 -12.96 -2.07 4.28
CA ILE A 146 -13.02 -3.35 5.00
C ILE A 146 -11.72 -3.55 5.81
N VAL A 147 -11.87 -3.81 7.10
CA VAL A 147 -10.76 -4.21 7.98
C VAL A 147 -10.94 -5.67 8.36
N ILE A 148 -9.93 -6.49 8.11
CA ILE A 148 -9.92 -7.92 8.45
C ILE A 148 -8.86 -8.12 9.54
N CYS A 149 -9.28 -8.62 10.70
CA CYS A 149 -8.39 -8.87 11.83
C CYS A 149 -8.69 -10.22 12.50
N PRO A 150 -7.75 -10.81 13.26
CA PRO A 150 -8.02 -11.98 14.10
C PRO A 150 -9.07 -11.67 15.17
N HIS A 151 -9.97 -12.62 15.46
CA HIS A 151 -11.05 -12.45 16.44
C HIS A 151 -10.59 -11.92 17.81
N ILE A 152 -9.39 -12.31 18.27
CA ILE A 152 -8.85 -11.88 19.57
C ILE A 152 -8.57 -10.36 19.69
N VAL A 153 -8.38 -9.65 18.57
CA VAL A 153 -8.21 -8.18 18.56
C VAL A 153 -9.43 -7.43 18.05
N PHE A 154 -10.52 -8.13 17.72
CA PHE A 154 -11.70 -7.54 17.08
C PHE A 154 -12.34 -6.42 17.92
N GLN A 155 -12.54 -6.67 19.22
CA GLN A 155 -13.09 -5.65 20.13
C GLN A 155 -12.12 -4.48 20.29
N SER A 156 -10.82 -4.73 20.44
CA SER A 156 -9.81 -3.67 20.55
C SER A 156 -9.79 -2.75 19.32
N TRP A 157 -10.04 -3.28 18.12
CA TRP A 157 -10.20 -2.46 16.91
C TRP A 157 -11.45 -1.56 16.98
N ILE A 158 -12.57 -2.04 17.50
CA ILE A 158 -13.78 -1.24 17.73
C ILE A 158 -13.47 -0.10 18.70
N ASP A 159 -12.92 -0.43 19.87
CA ASP A 159 -12.59 0.50 20.94
C ASP A 159 -11.58 1.58 20.46
N GLU A 160 -10.56 1.18 19.69
CA GLU A 160 -9.58 2.11 19.12
C GLU A 160 -10.19 3.01 18.03
N VAL A 161 -11.10 2.53 17.18
CA VAL A 161 -11.78 3.37 16.17
C VAL A 161 -12.66 4.42 16.84
N GLU A 162 -13.45 4.01 17.83
CA GLU A 162 -14.31 4.91 18.62
C GLU A 162 -13.50 5.93 19.42
N LYS A 163 -12.35 5.54 19.96
CA LYS A 163 -11.44 6.42 20.69
C LYS A 163 -10.78 7.44 19.77
N TYR A 164 -10.14 7.00 18.68
CA TYR A 164 -9.24 7.84 17.89
C TYR A 164 -9.91 8.55 16.70
N SER A 165 -11.13 8.19 16.30
CA SER A 165 -11.74 8.75 15.07
C SER A 165 -13.26 8.95 15.15
N SER A 166 -13.80 9.67 14.16
CA SER A 166 -15.25 9.79 13.88
C SER A 166 -15.71 8.86 12.74
N LEU A 167 -14.96 7.79 12.46
CA LEU A 167 -15.33 6.79 11.46
C LEU A 167 -16.53 5.98 11.95
N ARG A 168 -17.48 5.71 11.04
CA ARG A 168 -18.60 4.80 11.31
C ARG A 168 -18.14 3.37 11.05
N ILE A 169 -18.45 2.47 11.98
CA ILE A 169 -18.11 1.05 11.89
C ILE A 169 -19.36 0.19 11.75
N ALA A 170 -19.22 -0.96 11.09
CA ALA A 170 -20.24 -1.99 11.00
C ALA A 170 -19.57 -3.34 11.33
N PRO A 171 -19.54 -3.74 12.62
CA PRO A 171 -18.90 -4.99 13.05
C PRO A 171 -19.53 -6.22 12.38
N TYR A 172 -18.70 -7.16 11.93
CA TYR A 172 -19.15 -8.43 11.35
C TYR A 172 -18.35 -9.61 11.91
N LEU A 173 -19.05 -10.58 12.49
CA LEU A 173 -18.47 -11.77 13.13
C LEU A 173 -18.85 -13.11 12.47
N GLY A 174 -19.69 -13.11 11.43
CA GLY A 174 -20.00 -14.32 10.66
C GLY A 174 -20.83 -15.37 11.41
N GLY A 175 -22.00 -14.98 11.91
CA GLY A 175 -23.04 -15.92 12.36
C GLY A 175 -23.91 -16.42 11.19
N PRO A 176 -24.71 -17.50 11.37
CA PRO A 176 -25.52 -18.08 10.29
C PRO A 176 -26.52 -17.11 9.64
N GLU A 177 -27.01 -16.13 10.40
CA GLU A 177 -27.98 -15.12 9.93
C GLU A 177 -27.33 -13.80 9.51
N SER A 178 -26.02 -13.62 9.76
CA SER A 178 -25.33 -12.39 9.35
C SER A 178 -24.93 -12.50 7.88
N VAL A 179 -25.81 -12.08 6.98
CA VAL A 179 -25.53 -12.09 5.54
C VAL A 179 -24.82 -10.80 5.14
N PHE A 180 -23.48 -10.81 5.14
CA PHE A 180 -22.74 -9.89 4.26
C PHE A 180 -22.85 -10.45 2.84
N GLY A 181 -23.50 -9.71 1.93
CA GLY A 181 -23.98 -10.23 0.65
C GLY A 181 -22.94 -11.04 -0.14
N ASN A 182 -23.20 -12.33 -0.33
CA ASN A 182 -22.49 -13.28 -1.20
C ASN A 182 -20.95 -13.27 -1.16
N PHE A 183 -20.32 -13.02 0.00
CA PHE A 183 -18.88 -13.21 0.19
C PHE A 183 -18.58 -14.23 1.31
N SER A 184 -18.34 -15.48 0.92
CA SER A 184 -17.92 -16.55 1.83
C SER A 184 -16.44 -16.38 2.22
N PHE A 185 -16.18 -15.81 3.40
CA PHE A 185 -14.83 -15.76 3.96
C PHE A 185 -14.46 -17.08 4.65
N TYR A 186 -13.50 -17.81 4.08
CA TYR A 186 -12.90 -18.98 4.73
C TYR A 186 -11.96 -18.56 5.86
N SER A 187 -12.35 -18.84 7.10
CA SER A 187 -11.48 -18.70 8.27
C SER A 187 -10.32 -19.71 8.21
N TYR A 188 -9.13 -19.23 7.88
CA TYR A 188 -7.90 -20.01 7.98
C TYR A 188 -7.58 -20.30 9.45
N LYS A 189 -8.06 -21.44 9.97
CA LYS A 189 -7.48 -22.06 11.17
C LYS A 189 -6.02 -22.44 10.86
N LYS A 190 -5.06 -21.62 11.28
CA LYS A 190 -3.65 -22.01 11.28
C LYS A 190 -3.49 -23.23 12.19
N ALA A 191 -3.04 -24.34 11.61
CA ALA A 191 -2.58 -25.50 12.35
C ALA A 191 -1.27 -25.15 13.08
N CYS A 192 -1.39 -24.55 14.26
CA CYS A 192 -0.27 -24.41 15.19
C CYS A 192 -0.29 -25.61 16.14
N GLY A 193 0.64 -26.55 15.93
CA GLY A 193 0.68 -27.80 16.68
C GLY A 193 0.91 -27.58 18.17
N GLN A 194 -0.14 -27.69 18.98
CA GLN A 194 0.01 -27.86 20.43
C GLN A 194 0.64 -29.23 20.70
N LYS A 195 1.97 -29.28 20.84
CA LYS A 195 2.62 -30.36 21.60
C LYS A 195 2.17 -30.22 23.05
N LYS A 196 1.11 -30.94 23.43
CA LYS A 196 0.77 -31.18 24.84
C LYS A 196 1.90 -32.00 25.45
N THR A 197 2.78 -31.35 26.20
CA THR A 197 3.71 -32.06 27.09
C THR A 197 2.90 -32.61 28.25
N VAL A 198 2.48 -33.86 28.16
CA VAL A 198 1.87 -34.58 29.28
C VAL A 198 2.97 -34.78 30.32
N ARG A 199 2.89 -34.05 31.43
CA ARG A 199 3.62 -34.43 32.66
C ARG A 199 2.80 -35.53 33.32
N GLY A 200 3.37 -36.74 33.39
CA GLY A 200 2.83 -37.79 34.21
C GLY A 200 2.91 -37.41 35.68
N SER A 201 1.86 -37.78 36.41
CA SER A 201 1.84 -37.94 37.88
C SER A 201 2.63 -39.17 38.30
#